data_AF-A0A5M3W6K1-F1
#
_entry.id   AF-A0A5M3W6K1-F1
#
_cell.length_a   1.000
_cell.length_b   1.000
_cell.length_c   1.000
_cell.angle_alpha   90.00
_cell.angle_beta   90.00
_cell.angle_gamma   90.00
#
_symmetry.space_group_name_H-M   'P 1'
#
loop_
_entity.id
_entity.type
_entity.pdbx_description
1 polymer ?
#
loop_
_entity_poly.entity_id
_entity_poly.type
_entity_poly.pdbx_seq_one_letter_code
_entity_poly.pdbx_strand_id
1 'polypeptide(L)' 'MYGLIWRMLPGGTAVKLCGTLILIGVTAALLWYVVFPWAEPRIPLDRVTVGS' A
#
# COMPACT_ATOMS: atom_id res chain seq x y z
N MET A 1 19.76 20.96 -17.62
CA MET A 1 20.81 20.93 -16.58
C MET A 1 20.43 20.09 -15.34
N TYR A 2 19.90 18.87 -15.53
CA TYR A 2 19.98 17.74 -14.56
C TYR A 2 19.90 16.37 -15.27
N GLY A 3 19.67 16.34 -16.59
CA GLY A 3 19.36 15.12 -17.33
C GLY A 3 20.48 14.06 -17.41
N LEU A 4 21.75 14.45 -17.24
CA LEU A 4 22.86 13.49 -17.24
C LEU A 4 23.02 12.76 -15.90
N ILE A 5 22.72 13.42 -14.78
CA ILE A 5 22.74 12.82 -13.43
C ILE A 5 21.62 11.78 -13.29
N TRP A 6 20.49 11.97 -13.97
CA TRP A 6 19.40 10.99 -14.02
C TRP A 6 19.65 9.78 -14.94
N ARG A 7 20.72 9.80 -15.75
CA ARG A 7 21.02 8.79 -16.77
C ARG A 7 22.18 7.86 -16.41
N MET A 8 22.90 8.16 -15.33
CA MET A 8 24.10 7.43 -14.89
C MET A 8 23.83 6.42 -13.74
N LEU A 9 22.64 6.43 -13.15
CA LEU A 9 22.24 5.39 -12.18
C LEU A 9 21.64 4.18 -12.93
N PRO A 10 22.13 2.95 -12.72
CA PRO A 10 21.52 1.75 -13.27
C PRO A 10 20.15 1.58 -12.59
N GLY A 11 19.11 2.04 -13.29
CA GLY A 11 17.77 2.24 -12.74
C GLY A 11 17.41 3.72 -12.66
N GLY A 12 16.94 4.29 -13.77
CA GLY A 12 16.52 5.70 -13.85
C GLY A 12 15.30 6.04 -13.00
N THR A 13 14.58 7.11 -13.34
CA THR A 13 13.30 7.52 -12.72
C THR A 13 12.33 6.36 -12.51
N ALA A 14 12.37 5.36 -13.39
CA ALA A 14 11.62 4.12 -13.30
C ALA A 14 11.88 3.30 -12.02
N VAL A 15 13.12 3.22 -11.51
CA VAL A 15 13.42 2.48 -10.27
C VAL A 15 12.95 3.26 -9.04
N LYS A 16 13.07 4.58 -9.03
CA LYS A 16 12.48 5.41 -7.98
C LYS A 16 10.95 5.31 -7.98
N LEU A 17 10.33 5.33 -9.16
CA LEU A 17 8.89 5.18 -9.33
C LEU A 17 8.43 3.77 -8.91
N CYS A 18 9.15 2.72 -9.33
CA CYS A 18 8.91 1.35 -8.88
C CYS A 18 9.09 1.21 -7.38
N GLY A 19 10.13 1.81 -6.79
CA GLY A 19 10.35 1.80 -5.35
C GLY A 19 9.17 2.41 -4.59
N THR A 20 8.70 3.59 -5.03
CA THR A 20 7.51 4.23 -4.45
C THR A 20 6.25 3.39 -4.65
N LEU A 21 6.03 2.86 -5.86
CA LEU A 21 4.88 1.99 -6.17
C LEU A 21 4.89 0.71 -5.32
N ILE A 22 6.06 0.10 -5.15
CA ILE A 22 6.24 -1.08 -4.30
C ILE A 22 5.95 -0.71 -2.85
N LEU A 23 6.46 0.42 -2.35
CA LEU A 23 6.23 0.84 -0.96
C LEU A 23 4.74 1.06 -0.68
N ILE A 24 4.04 1.73 -1.61
CA ILE A 24 2.58 1.94 -1.55
C ILE A 24 1.85 0.60 -1.63
N GLY A 25 2.21 -0.26 -2.59
CA GLY A 25 1.58 -1.57 -2.78
C GLY A 25 1.75 -2.49 -1.59
N VAL A 26 2.96 -2.56 -1.02
CA VAL A 26 3.26 -3.33 0.19
C VAL A 26 2.45 -2.80 1.38
N THR A 27 2.36 -1.47 1.54
CA THR A 27 1.57 -0.86 2.61
C THR A 27 0.08 -1.19 2.44
N ALA A 28 -0.48 -1.01 1.25
CA ALA A 28 -1.87 -1.35 0.95
C ALA A 28 -2.17 -2.85 1.18
N ALA A 29 -1.27 -3.74 0.74
CA ALA A 29 -1.38 -5.17 0.98
C ALA A 29 -1.32 -5.49 2.47
N LEU A 30 -0.44 -4.83 3.24
CA LEU A 30 -0.36 -5.01 4.68
C LEU A 30 -1.66 -4.56 5.37
N LEU A 31 -2.24 -3.42 4.97
CA LEU A 31 -3.55 -3.01 5.48
C LEU A 31 -4.61 -4.07 5.16
N TRP A 32 -4.67 -4.55 3.92
CA TRP A 32 -5.70 -5.49 3.47
C TRP A 32 -5.58 -6.89 4.09
N TYR A 33 -4.37 -7.43 4.20
CA TYR A 33 -4.14 -8.81 4.65
C TYR A 33 -3.77 -8.93 6.14
N VAL A 34 -3.40 -7.84 6.80
CA VAL A 34 -3.02 -7.87 8.23
C VAL A 34 -3.94 -6.99 9.07
N VAL A 35 -4.14 -5.74 8.67
CA VAL A 35 -4.93 -4.79 9.48
C VAL A 35 -6.41 -5.14 9.45
N PHE A 36 -6.98 -5.50 8.28
CA PHE A 36 -8.37 -5.92 8.17
C PHE A 36 -8.68 -7.17 9.00
N PRO A 37 -7.93 -8.30 8.88
CA PRO A 37 -8.17 -9.47 9.72
C PRO A 37 -7.99 -9.22 11.21
N TRP A 38 -7.10 -8.28 11.59
CA TRP A 38 -6.94 -7.87 12.98
C TRP A 38 -8.03 -6.90 13.46
N ALA A 39 -8.63 -6.13 12.55
CA ALA A 39 -9.73 -5.21 12.83
C ALA A 39 -11.10 -5.91 12.84
N GLU A 40 -11.29 -6.97 12.06
CA GLU A 40 -12.49 -7.81 12.01
C GLU A 40 -13.01 -8.24 13.40
N PRO A 41 -12.18 -8.73 14.34
CA PRO A 41 -12.65 -9.03 15.70
C PRO A 41 -13.01 -7.81 16.55
N ARG A 42 -12.68 -6.58 16.12
CA ARG A 42 -12.88 -5.33 16.88
C ARG A 42 -13.98 -4.45 16.30
N ILE A 43 -14.30 -4.61 15.02
CA ILE A 43 -15.37 -3.89 14.35
C ILE A 43 -16.57 -4.84 14.30
N PRO A 44 -17.61 -4.65 15.14
CA PRO A 44 -18.84 -5.44 15.04
C PRO A 44 -19.62 -4.99 13.80
N LEU A 45 -19.17 -5.41 12.61
CA LEU A 45 -19.88 -5.26 11.34
C LEU A 45 -21.14 -6.14 11.31
N ASP A 46 -21.19 -7.15 12.19
CA ASP A 46 -22.23 -8.18 12.24
C ASP A 46 -23.49 -7.78 13.01
N ARG A 47 -23.56 -6.58 13.60
CA ARG A 47 -24.81 -6.09 14.22
C ARG A 47 -25.78 -5.61 13.15
N VAL A 48 -26.21 -6.52 12.30
CA VAL A 48 -27.46 -6.34 11.56
C VAL A 48 -28.59 -6.46 12.58
N THR A 49 -29.11 -5.33 13.04
CA THR A 49 -30.37 -5.27 13.80
C THR A 49 -31.52 -5.62 12.84
N VAL A 50 -31.70 -6.91 12.53
CA VAL A 50 -32.98 -7.41 11.99
C VAL A 50 -33.78 -7.93 13.17
N GLY A 51 -34.74 -7.15 13.64
CA GLY A 51 -35.70 -7.57 14.66
C GLY A 51 -35.82 -6.60 15.83
N SER A 52 -36.52 -5.49 15.62
CA SER A 52 -37.30 -4.82 16.66
C SER A 52 -38.54 -4.21 16.03
#